data_AF-A0A7S0N5Q0-F1
#
_entry.id   AF-A0A7S0N5Q0-F1
#
_cell.length_a   1.000
_cell.length_b   1.000
_cell.length_c   1.000
_cell.angle_alpha   90.00
_cell.angle_beta   90.00
_cell.angle_gamma   90.00
#
_symmetry.space_group_name_H-M   'P 1'
#
loop_
_entity.id
_entity.type
_entity.pdbx_description
1 polymer ?
#
loop_
_entity_poly.entity_id
_entity_poly.type
_entity_poly.pdbx_seq_one_letter_code
_entity_poly.pdbx_strand_id
1 'polypeptide(L)'
;LINLVEVLLFHRESLEAMSGDSLLELNDYCHRQMVYLNSGRAKADAEVVQQTVQECLEMSKRQDLEEKVKDVRFGTAVCALSVLRYMTDYGQDLPLGVMARMLDTHDTIVQLVPLLEERPWMRRRVKGEGKSKQRLVEVFNQ
;
A
#
# COMPACT_ATOMS: atom_id res chain seq x y z
N LEU A 1 -8.04 7.17 8.14
CA LEU A 1 -7.44 7.89 9.29
C LEU A 1 -5.94 8.06 9.14
N ILE A 2 -5.19 7.02 8.72
CA ILE A 2 -3.73 7.13 8.55
C ILE A 2 -3.27 8.29 7.66
N ASN A 3 -4.00 8.64 6.60
CA ASN A 3 -3.70 9.82 5.78
C ASN A 3 -3.71 11.14 6.58
N LEU A 4 -4.62 11.27 7.56
CA LEU A 4 -4.62 12.44 8.44
C LEU A 4 -3.39 12.43 9.35
N VAL A 5 -3.04 11.26 9.88
CA VAL A 5 -1.86 11.07 10.73
C VAL A 5 -0.57 11.37 9.93
N GLU A 6 -0.49 10.95 8.67
CA GLU A 6 0.61 11.28 7.76
C GLU A 6 0.79 12.79 7.62
N VAL A 7 -0.31 13.53 7.40
CA VAL A 7 -0.25 15.00 7.32
C VAL A 7 0.17 15.63 8.65
N LEU A 8 -0.33 15.12 9.78
CA LEU A 8 0.03 15.63 11.10
C LEU A 8 1.51 15.37 11.43
N LEU A 9 2.03 14.20 11.07
CA LEU A 9 3.39 13.77 11.37
C LEU A 9 4.44 14.22 10.35
N PHE A 10 4.04 15.03 9.37
CA PHE A 10 4.96 15.60 8.39
C PHE A 10 6.06 16.45 9.08
N HIS A 11 5.69 17.14 10.17
CA HIS A 11 6.61 17.96 10.96
C HIS A 11 7.21 17.16 12.13
N ARG A 12 8.52 17.31 12.32
CA ARG A 12 9.30 16.65 13.37
C ARG A 12 8.72 16.90 14.77
N GLU A 13 8.32 18.14 15.04
CA GLU A 13 7.78 18.59 16.33
C GLU A 13 6.50 17.83 16.70
N SER A 14 5.70 17.45 15.70
CA SER A 14 4.47 16.68 15.93
C SER A 14 4.78 15.23 16.31
N LEU A 15 5.90 14.69 15.81
CA LEU A 15 6.36 13.35 16.16
C LEU A 15 6.99 13.32 17.56
N GLU A 16 7.76 14.35 17.91
CA GLU A 16 8.32 14.53 19.27
C GLU A 16 7.23 14.75 20.34
N ALA A 17 6.14 15.43 19.97
CA ALA A 17 5.02 15.68 20.88
C ALA A 17 4.16 14.44 21.15
N MET A 18 4.27 13.37 20.36
CA MET A 18 3.53 12.14 20.59
C MET A 18 4.11 11.33 21.75
N SER A 19 3.24 10.68 22.52
CA SER A 19 3.70 9.76 23.56
C SER A 19 4.39 8.54 22.96
N GLY A 20 5.40 8.01 23.66
CA GLY A 20 6.12 6.82 23.24
C GLY A 20 5.21 5.61 23.00
N ASP A 21 4.17 5.43 23.83
CA ASP A 21 3.20 4.34 23.67
C ASP A 21 2.39 4.48 22.37
N SER A 22 2.00 5.70 21.99
CA SER A 22 1.27 5.94 20.74
C SER A 22 2.16 5.68 19.53
N LEU A 23 3.44 6.09 19.60
CA LEU A 23 4.43 5.81 18.55
C LEU A 23 4.72 4.32 18.42
N LEU A 24 4.68 3.57 19.52
CA LEU A 24 4.79 2.12 19.54
C LEU A 24 3.62 1.44 18.82
N GLU A 25 2.38 1.85 19.11
CA GLU A 25 1.21 1.31 18.40
C GLU A 25 1.22 1.68 16.91
N LEU A 26 1.68 2.89 16.59
CA LEU A 26 1.83 3.35 15.22
C LEU A 26 2.88 2.54 14.47
N ASN A 27 4.02 2.23 15.11
CA ASN A 27 5.04 1.34 14.57
C ASN A 27 4.46 -0.04 14.22
N ASP A 28 3.69 -0.62 15.14
CA ASP A 28 3.04 -1.93 14.95
C ASP A 28 2.01 -1.91 13.82
N TYR A 29 1.32 -0.78 13.67
CA TYR A 29 0.44 -0.56 12.53
C TYR A 29 1.23 -0.47 11.22
N CYS A 30 2.29 0.34 11.15
CA CYS A 30 3.14 0.46 9.97
C CYS A 30 3.74 -0.88 9.56
N HIS A 31 4.26 -1.66 10.52
CA HIS A 31 4.76 -3.01 10.30
C HIS A 31 3.72 -3.92 9.64
N ARG A 32 2.48 -3.96 10.15
CA ARG A 32 1.38 -4.75 9.53
C ARG A 32 1.07 -4.29 8.10
N GLN A 33 1.19 -2.99 7.81
CA GLN A 33 1.02 -2.48 6.46
C GLN A 33 2.19 -2.88 5.55
N MET A 34 3.43 -2.92 6.05
CA MET A 34 4.60 -3.37 5.28
C MET A 34 4.49 -4.85 4.94
N VAL A 35 4.05 -5.69 5.89
CA VAL A 35 3.75 -7.10 5.63
C VAL A 35 2.70 -7.25 4.53
N TYR A 36 1.66 -6.42 4.54
CA TYR A 36 0.67 -6.42 3.46
C TYR A 36 1.28 -5.97 2.13
N LEU A 37 2.07 -4.90 2.08
CA LEU A 37 2.70 -4.40 0.85
C LEU A 37 3.69 -5.41 0.25
N ASN A 38 4.41 -6.14 1.09
CA ASN A 38 5.30 -7.23 0.69
C ASN A 38 4.57 -8.54 0.36
N SER A 39 3.25 -8.58 0.52
CA SER A 39 2.47 -9.75 0.13
C SER A 39 2.05 -9.67 -1.33
N GLY A 40 1.93 -10.81 -1.99
CA GLY A 40 1.38 -10.89 -3.35
C GLY A 40 -0.03 -10.31 -3.49
N ARG A 41 -0.74 -10.11 -2.36
CA ARG A 41 -2.06 -9.47 -2.34
C ARG A 41 -1.99 -7.98 -2.70
N ALA A 42 -1.01 -7.23 -2.20
CA ALA A 42 -0.91 -5.80 -2.51
C ALA A 42 -0.65 -5.57 -4.01
N LYS A 43 0.11 -6.48 -4.63
CA LYS A 43 0.32 -6.50 -6.08
C LYS A 43 -0.99 -6.73 -6.84
N ALA A 44 -1.78 -7.73 -6.45
CA ALA A 44 -3.08 -7.99 -7.04
C ALA A 44 -4.07 -6.83 -6.85
N ASP A 45 -4.02 -6.17 -5.68
CA ASP A 45 -4.87 -5.01 -5.37
C ASP A 45 -4.40 -3.73 -6.12
N ALA A 46 -3.13 -3.65 -6.55
CA ALA A 46 -2.57 -2.54 -7.34
C ALA A 46 -2.73 -2.70 -8.86
N GLU A 47 -3.07 -3.90 -9.34
CA GLU A 47 -3.32 -4.15 -10.77
C GLU A 47 -4.60 -3.44 -11.23
N VAL A 48 -4.45 -2.45 -12.10
CA VAL A 48 -5.58 -1.72 -12.68
C VAL A 48 -6.02 -2.44 -13.94
N VAL A 49 -7.18 -3.11 -13.85
CA VAL A 49 -7.86 -3.67 -15.02
C VAL A 49 -8.45 -2.51 -15.81
N GLN A 50 -8.02 -2.34 -17.06
CA GLN A 50 -8.68 -1.37 -17.94
C GLN A 50 -10.05 -1.89 -18.33
N GLN A 51 -11.09 -1.31 -17.73
CA GLN A 51 -12.47 -1.58 -18.09
C GLN A 51 -12.96 -0.62 -19.16
N THR A 52 -13.77 -1.14 -20.05
CA THR A 52 -14.49 -0.34 -21.06
C THR A 52 -15.69 0.35 -20.40
N VAL A 53 -16.17 1.48 -20.96
CA VAL A 53 -17.36 2.19 -20.42
C VAL A 53 -18.57 1.28 -20.25
N GLN A 54 -18.78 0.33 -21.18
CA GLN A 54 -19.83 -0.69 -21.07
C GLN A 54 -19.64 -1.66 -19.91
N GLU A 55 -18.40 -2.08 -19.64
CA GLU A 55 -18.08 -3.00 -18.55
C GLU A 55 -18.26 -2.32 -17.18
N CYS A 56 -17.95 -1.02 -17.07
CA CYS A 56 -18.26 -0.23 -15.86
C CYS A 56 -19.76 -0.07 -15.63
N LEU A 57 -20.60 -0.03 -16.68
CA LEU A 57 -22.06 0.05 -16.54
C LEU A 57 -22.70 -1.29 -16.17
N GLU A 58 -22.03 -2.40 -16.50
CA GLU A 58 -22.47 -3.76 -16.18
C GLU A 58 -21.97 -4.26 -14.81
N MET A 59 -21.07 -3.52 -14.15
CA MET A 59 -20.54 -3.89 -12.84
C MET A 59 -21.65 -3.93 -11.78
N SER A 60 -21.62 -5.00 -11.00
CA SER A 60 -22.49 -5.11 -9.83
C SER A 60 -22.00 -4.16 -8.74
N LYS A 61 -22.93 -3.55 -7.98
CA LYS A 61 -22.62 -2.73 -6.79
C LYS A 61 -21.67 -3.44 -5.80
N ARG A 62 -21.73 -4.77 -5.74
CA ARG A 62 -20.84 -5.58 -4.90
C ARG A 62 -19.40 -5.57 -5.41
N GLN A 63 -19.20 -5.67 -6.72
CA GLN A 63 -17.89 -5.64 -7.35
C GLN A 63 -17.25 -4.26 -7.23
N ASP A 64 -18.03 -3.19 -7.45
CA ASP A 64 -17.58 -1.81 -7.21
C ASP A 64 -17.07 -1.61 -5.78
N LEU A 65 -17.84 -2.08 -4.80
CA LEU A 65 -17.47 -1.97 -3.39
C LEU A 65 -16.16 -2.73 -3.08
N GLU A 66 -16.01 -3.93 -3.62
CA GLU A 66 -14.78 -4.73 -3.46
C GLU A 66 -13.57 -4.01 -4.05
N GLU A 67 -13.70 -3.39 -5.22
CA GLU A 67 -12.62 -2.60 -5.83
C GLU A 67 -12.27 -1.38 -4.97
N LYS A 68 -13.27 -0.64 -4.47
CA LYS A 68 -13.02 0.49 -3.56
C LYS A 68 -12.34 0.07 -2.26
N VAL A 69 -12.69 -1.09 -1.71
CA VAL A 69 -12.01 -1.64 -0.52
C VAL A 69 -10.53 -1.92 -0.81
N LYS A 70 -10.21 -2.48 -1.98
CA LYS A 70 -8.81 -2.72 -2.39
C LYS A 70 -8.04 -1.43 -2.54
N ASP A 71 -8.61 -0.44 -3.23
CA ASP A 71 -8.00 0.88 -3.42
C ASP A 71 -7.74 1.58 -2.09
N VAL A 72 -8.72 1.59 -1.18
CA VAL A 72 -8.56 2.18 0.15
C VAL A 72 -7.49 1.46 0.95
N ARG A 73 -7.51 0.13 0.97
CA ARG A 73 -6.51 -0.67 1.69
C ARG A 73 -5.10 -0.39 1.18
N PHE A 74 -4.91 -0.38 -0.14
CA PHE A 74 -3.64 -0.04 -0.75
C PHE A 74 -3.20 1.38 -0.40
N GLY A 75 -4.08 2.37 -0.54
CA GLY A 75 -3.80 3.76 -0.17
C GLY A 75 -3.40 3.90 1.30
N THR A 76 -4.11 3.24 2.22
CA THR A 76 -3.76 3.27 3.65
C THR A 76 -2.40 2.66 3.96
N ALA A 77 -1.98 1.66 3.19
CA ALA A 77 -0.68 1.03 3.37
C ALA A 77 0.46 1.92 2.87
N VAL A 78 0.25 2.63 1.76
CA VAL A 78 1.21 3.61 1.23
C VAL A 78 1.36 4.81 2.18
N CYS A 79 0.25 5.33 2.73
CA CYS A 79 0.33 6.36 3.78
C CYS A 79 1.15 5.89 4.99
N ALA A 80 0.98 4.62 5.39
CA ALA A 80 1.75 4.06 6.50
C ALA A 80 3.25 3.93 6.18
N LEU A 81 3.61 3.70 4.91
CA LEU A 81 5.01 3.73 4.45
C LEU A 81 5.59 5.14 4.58
N SER A 82 4.84 6.19 4.23
CA SER A 82 5.27 7.58 4.44
C SER A 82 5.48 7.89 5.92
N VAL A 83 4.55 7.48 6.79
CA VAL A 83 4.68 7.64 8.24
C VAL A 83 5.92 6.92 8.77
N LEU A 84 6.15 5.68 8.31
CA LEU A 84 7.34 4.92 8.68
C LEU A 84 8.63 5.64 8.26
N ARG A 85 8.63 6.26 7.07
CA ARG A 85 9.74 7.11 6.63
C ARG A 85 9.96 8.29 7.57
N TYR A 86 8.91 8.98 8.01
CA TYR A 86 9.06 10.09 8.96
C TYR A 86 9.68 9.61 10.27
N MET A 87 9.26 8.45 10.78
CA MET A 87 9.86 7.84 11.97
C MET A 87 11.35 7.51 11.78
N THR A 88 11.75 7.05 10.59
CA THR A 88 13.17 6.77 10.31
C THR A 88 13.99 8.04 10.09
N ASP A 89 13.43 9.07 9.46
CA ASP A 89 14.09 10.36 9.22
C ASP A 89 14.40 11.08 10.54
N TYR A 90 13.56 10.89 11.57
CA TYR A 90 13.72 11.48 12.90
C TYR A 90 14.24 10.50 13.97
N GLY A 91 14.87 9.40 13.55
CA GLY A 91 15.27 8.30 14.44
C GLY A 91 16.06 8.68 15.70
N GLN A 92 16.83 9.77 15.67
CA GLN A 92 17.61 10.24 16.82
C GLN A 92 16.75 10.81 17.96
N ASP A 93 15.54 11.27 17.62
CA ASP A 93 14.62 11.92 18.55
C ASP A 93 13.48 10.98 18.98
N LEU A 94 13.43 9.77 18.40
CA LEU A 94 12.47 8.76 18.80
C LEU A 94 12.83 8.16 20.17
N PRO A 95 11.83 7.88 21.01
CA PRO A 95 12.06 7.12 22.24
C PRO A 95 12.77 5.79 21.96
N LEU A 96 13.77 5.45 22.77
CA LEU A 96 14.61 4.26 22.57
C LEU A 96 13.79 2.96 22.43
N GLY A 97 12.68 2.83 23.17
CA GLY A 97 11.80 1.68 23.06
C GLY A 97 11.14 1.52 21.69
N VAL A 98 10.84 2.62 20.99
CA VAL A 98 10.29 2.59 19.62
C VAL A 98 11.37 2.15 18.65
N MET A 99 12.57 2.70 18.78
CA MET A 99 13.71 2.33 17.94
C MET A 99 14.08 0.85 18.09
N ALA A 100 14.17 0.36 19.32
CA ALA A 100 14.44 -1.06 19.60
C ALA A 100 13.36 -1.97 18.98
N ARG A 101 12.08 -1.59 19.06
CA ARG A 101 11.00 -2.37 18.42
C ARG A 101 11.13 -2.40 16.89
N MET A 102 11.45 -1.26 16.28
CA MET A 102 11.63 -1.15 14.82
C MET A 102 12.79 -2.04 14.34
N LEU A 103 13.90 -2.06 15.06
CA LEU A 103 15.10 -2.76 14.63
C LEU A 103 15.11 -4.23 15.07
N ASP A 104 14.82 -4.51 16.34
CA ASP A 104 15.01 -5.85 16.92
C ASP A 104 13.78 -6.75 16.79
N THR A 105 12.57 -6.18 16.70
CA THR A 105 11.33 -6.98 16.65
C THR A 105 10.75 -7.09 15.23
N HIS A 106 10.76 -5.98 14.49
CA HIS A 106 10.11 -5.89 13.18
C HIS A 106 11.06 -6.02 11.99
N ASP A 107 12.38 -5.95 12.23
CA ASP A 107 13.40 -5.90 11.18
C ASP A 107 13.04 -4.88 10.08
N THR A 108 12.62 -3.67 10.47
CA THR A 108 12.02 -2.68 9.56
C THR A 108 12.86 -2.43 8.30
N ILE A 109 14.19 -2.41 8.42
CA ILE A 109 15.11 -2.22 7.28
C ILE A 109 14.95 -3.35 6.26
N VAL A 110 14.88 -4.61 6.74
CA VAL A 110 14.72 -5.80 5.89
C VAL A 110 13.36 -5.77 5.18
N GLN A 111 12.31 -5.26 5.83
CA GLN A 111 10.99 -5.12 5.22
C GLN A 111 10.95 -4.12 4.06
N LEU A 112 11.84 -3.12 4.05
CA LEU A 112 11.89 -2.11 2.99
C LEU A 112 12.60 -2.61 1.72
N VAL A 113 13.50 -3.59 1.83
CA VAL A 113 14.25 -4.15 0.69
C VAL A 113 13.34 -4.69 -0.42
N PRO A 114 12.42 -5.65 -0.17
CA PRO A 114 11.54 -6.18 -1.21
C PRO A 114 10.62 -5.11 -1.82
N LEU A 115 10.22 -4.09 -1.05
CA LEU A 115 9.43 -2.97 -1.57
C LEU A 115 10.19 -2.16 -2.63
N LEU A 116 11.50 -1.99 -2.47
CA LEU A 116 12.35 -1.27 -3.44
C LEU A 116 12.52 -2.05 -4.74
N GLU A 117 12.52 -3.38 -4.66
CA GLU A 117 12.64 -4.28 -5.81
C GLU A 117 11.32 -4.39 -6.58
N GLU A 118 10.23 -4.74 -5.89
CA GLU A 118 8.93 -5.00 -6.52
C GLU A 118 8.14 -3.72 -6.85
N ARG A 119 8.36 -2.64 -6.08
CA ARG A 119 7.75 -1.31 -6.26
C ARG A 119 6.22 -1.39 -6.43
N PRO A 120 5.48 -1.76 -5.39
CA PRO A 120 4.03 -1.98 -5.46
C PRO A 120 3.23 -0.74 -5.90
N TRP A 121 3.79 0.47 -5.75
CA TRP A 121 3.18 1.73 -6.23
C TRP A 121 3.20 1.91 -7.75
N MET A 122 3.98 1.12 -8.50
CA MET A 122 3.96 1.16 -9.95
C MET A 122 2.80 0.32 -10.50
N ARG A 123 1.61 0.93 -10.58
CA ARG A 123 0.41 0.30 -11.13
C ARG A 123 0.62 -0.12 -12.59
N ARG A 124 0.70 -1.43 -12.84
CA ARG A 124 0.78 -1.98 -14.19
C ARG A 124 -0.63 -2.01 -14.80
N ARG A 125 -0.78 -1.41 -15.97
CA ARG A 125 -2.00 -1.54 -16.77
C ARG A 125 -2.00 -2.93 -17.39
N VAL A 126 -2.93 -3.78 -16.98
CA VAL A 126 -3.18 -5.05 -17.65
C VAL A 126 -4.25 -4.78 -18.71
N LYS A 127 -3.87 -4.86 -20.00
CA LYS A 127 -4.86 -4.92 -21.08
C LYS A 127 -5.66 -6.20 -20.87
N GLY A 128 -6.98 -6.10 -20.77
CA GLY A 128 -7.84 -7.27 -20.67
C GLY A 128 -7.60 -8.21 -21.85
N GLU A 129 -6.85 -9.30 -21.65
CA GLU A 129 -6.60 -10.32 -22.68
C GLU A 129 -7.84 -11.17 -23.02
N GLY A 130 -9.04 -10.73 -22.63
CA GLY A 130 -10.28 -11.49 -22.77
C GLY A 130 -10.98 -11.40 -24.13
N LYS A 131 -10.69 -10.39 -24.98
CA LYS A 131 -11.42 -10.19 -26.25
C LYS A 131 -10.53 -10.16 -27.51
N SER A 132 -9.22 -9.96 -27.38
CA SER A 132 -8.32 -9.90 -28.55
C SER A 132 -7.94 -11.28 -29.11
N LYS A 133 -7.95 -12.34 -28.28
CA LYS A 133 -7.65 -13.71 -28.75
C LYS A 133 -8.81 -14.37 -29.49
N GLN A 134 -10.07 -14.02 -29.17
CA GLN A 134 -11.25 -14.59 -29.86
C GLN A 134 -11.46 -14.00 -31.26
N ARG A 135 -11.24 -12.68 -31.45
CA ARG A 135 -11.35 -12.07 -32.78
C ARG A 135 -10.30 -12.56 -33.79
N LEU A 136 -9.11 -12.96 -33.33
CA LEU A 136 -8.09 -13.50 -34.24
C LEU A 136 -8.44 -14.92 -34.72
N VAL A 137 -9.17 -15.71 -33.92
CA VAL A 137 -9.60 -17.06 -34.34
C VAL A 137 -10.77 -17.00 -35.33
N GLU A 138 -11.68 -16.03 -35.17
CA GLU A 138 -12.81 -15.84 -36.10
C GLU A 138 -12.38 -15.26 -37.45
N VAL A 139 -11.35 -14.41 -37.50
CA VAL A 139 -10.84 -13.82 -38.75
C VAL A 139 -9.96 -14.80 -39.55
N PHE A 140 -9.37 -15.82 -38.91
CA PHE A 140 -8.57 -16.84 -39.60
C PHE A 140 -9.39 -18.03 -40.13
N ASN A 141 -10.71 -18.04 -39.93
CA ASN A 141 -11.60 -19.14 -40.32
C ASN A 141 -12.71 -18.71 -41.32
N GLN A 142 -12.51 -17.57 -42.00
CA GLN A 142 -13.24 -17.14 -43.20
C GLN A 142 -12.25 -17.00 -44.37
#